data_AF-A0AB35XD55-F1
#
_entry.id   AF-A0AB35XD55-F1
#
_cell.length_a   1.000
_cell.length_b   1.000
_cell.length_c   1.000
_cell.angle_alpha   90.00
_cell.angle_beta   90.00
_cell.angle_gamma   90.00
#
_symmetry.space_group_name_H-M   'P 1'
#
loop_
_entity.id
_entity.type
_entity.pdbx_description
1 polymer ?
#
loop_
_entity_poly.entity_id
_entity_poly.type
_entity_poly.pdbx_seq_one_letter_code
_entity_poly.pdbx_strand_id
1 'polypeptide(L)'
;MEVVSIKTAIISTAHVREEDMRLIEEKCRNVNYGWWIHDTDGGAILRVDATQGSGLDDLKSDGLTDFGHANLKAIYDAGYGYIHLDMDAPVIEELPSEEW
;
A
#
# COMPACT_ATOMS: atom_id res chain seq x y z
N MET A 1 -17.03 -22.04 14.19
CA MET A 1 -16.62 -21.00 13.23
C MET A 1 -15.19 -20.66 13.57
N GLU A 2 -14.24 -20.95 12.69
CA GLU A 2 -12.86 -20.51 12.90
C GLU A 2 -12.84 -18.99 12.77
N VAL A 3 -12.28 -18.31 13.78
CA VAL A 3 -12.09 -16.86 13.71
C VAL A 3 -10.86 -16.64 12.83
N VAL A 4 -11.07 -16.15 11.62
CA VAL A 4 -9.98 -15.73 10.74
C VAL A 4 -9.49 -14.38 11.23
N SER A 5 -8.24 -14.32 11.69
CA SER A 5 -7.56 -13.07 12.02
C SER A 5 -6.78 -12.60 10.81
N ILE A 6 -7.02 -11.36 10.38
CA ILE A 6 -6.24 -10.70 9.32
C ILE A 6 -5.25 -9.75 10.00
N LYS A 7 -3.95 -9.93 9.73
CA LYS A 7 -2.92 -9.00 10.17
C LYS A 7 -2.68 -7.97 9.08
N THR A 8 -2.95 -6.71 9.42
CA THR A 8 -2.77 -5.57 8.50
C THR A 8 -1.71 -4.64 9.06
N ALA A 9 -0.72 -4.28 8.24
CA ALA A 9 0.18 -3.17 8.53
C ALA A 9 -0.43 -1.88 7.99
N ILE A 10 -0.41 -0.81 8.77
CA ILE A 10 -0.82 0.53 8.34
C ILE A 10 0.44 1.39 8.26
N ILE A 11 0.66 2.01 7.11
CA ILE A 11 1.87 2.78 6.82
C ILE A 11 1.41 4.16 6.33
N SER A 12 1.80 5.21 7.05
CA SER A 12 1.63 6.58 6.56
C SER A 12 2.47 6.77 5.30
N THR A 13 1.87 7.34 4.25
CA THR A 13 2.58 7.65 3.01
C THR A 13 3.68 8.70 3.20
N ALA A 14 3.68 9.46 4.30
CA ALA A 14 4.79 10.34 4.68
C ALA A 14 6.13 9.58 4.91
N HIS A 15 6.06 8.26 5.10
CA HIS A 15 7.23 7.39 5.25
C HIS A 15 7.53 6.52 4.01
N VAL A 16 6.79 6.74 2.91
CA VAL A 16 6.98 6.05 1.64
C VAL A 16 7.69 7.00 0.67
N ARG A 17 8.57 6.48 -0.18
CA ARG A 17 9.20 7.30 -1.22
C ARG A 17 8.15 7.69 -2.25
N GLU A 18 8.21 8.94 -2.70
CA GLU A 18 7.25 9.49 -3.66
C GLU A 18 7.16 8.66 -4.94
N GLU A 19 8.28 8.17 -5.48
CA GLU A 19 8.33 7.33 -6.67
C GLU A 19 7.60 5.98 -6.51
N ASP A 20 7.77 5.33 -5.36
CA ASP A 20 7.08 4.07 -5.04
C ASP A 20 5.58 4.32 -4.84
N MET A 21 5.22 5.44 -4.18
CA MET A 21 3.82 5.80 -3.95
C MET A 21 3.09 6.08 -5.26
N ARG A 22 3.69 6.87 -6.16
CA ARG A 22 3.12 7.18 -7.48
C ARG A 22 2.85 5.93 -8.31
N LEU A 23 3.78 4.96 -8.28
CA LEU A 23 3.58 3.67 -8.94
C LEU A 23 2.35 2.96 -8.36
N ILE A 24 2.26 2.87 -7.03
CA ILE A 24 1.15 2.18 -6.36
C ILE A 24 -0.18 2.86 -6.65
N GLU A 25 -0.25 4.19 -6.65
CA GLU A 25 -1.44 4.94 -7.05
C GLU A 25 -1.85 4.67 -8.50
N GLU A 26 -0.89 4.66 -9.42
CA GLU A 26 -1.13 4.31 -10.83
C GLU A 26 -1.75 2.91 -10.93
N LYS A 27 -1.23 1.95 -10.16
CA LYS A 27 -1.70 0.57 -10.17
C LYS A 27 -3.09 0.41 -9.57
N CYS A 28 -3.40 1.16 -8.52
CA CYS A 28 -4.74 1.18 -7.94
C CYS A 28 -5.79 1.70 -8.93
N ARG A 29 -5.47 2.74 -9.71
CA ARG A 29 -6.38 3.32 -10.72
C ARG A 29 -6.52 2.45 -11.98
N ASN A 30 -5.63 1.48 -12.18
CA ASN A 30 -5.67 0.57 -13.31
C ASN A 30 -6.56 -0.66 -12.98
N VAL A 31 -7.81 -0.61 -13.43
CA VAL A 31 -8.82 -1.67 -13.23
C VAL A 31 -8.42 -3.05 -13.74
N ASN A 32 -7.38 -3.17 -14.58
CA ASN A 32 -6.88 -4.43 -15.12
C ASN A 32 -5.58 -4.92 -14.47
N TYR A 33 -4.96 -4.15 -13.57
CA TYR A 33 -3.62 -4.45 -13.08
C TYR A 33 -3.59 -5.65 -12.13
N GLY A 34 -4.50 -5.70 -11.17
CA GLY A 34 -4.56 -6.82 -10.25
C GLY A 34 -5.70 -6.70 -9.25
N TRP A 35 -6.44 -7.79 -9.07
CA TRP A 35 -7.54 -7.86 -8.11
C TRP A 35 -7.06 -7.74 -6.65
N TRP A 36 -5.77 -7.70 -6.35
CA TRP A 36 -5.21 -7.70 -5.01
C TRP A 36 -4.79 -6.31 -4.51
N ILE A 37 -4.83 -5.28 -5.36
CA ILE A 37 -4.49 -3.89 -5.03
C ILE A 37 -5.69 -2.99 -5.35
N HIS A 38 -6.07 -2.12 -4.41
CA HIS A 38 -7.27 -1.28 -4.50
C HIS A 38 -6.99 0.11 -3.96
N ASP A 39 -7.59 1.12 -4.59
CA ASP A 39 -7.69 2.44 -3.99
C ASP A 39 -8.72 2.45 -2.85
N THR A 40 -8.51 3.34 -1.89
CA THR A 40 -9.47 3.69 -0.86
C THR A 40 -9.63 5.20 -0.81
N ASP A 41 -10.75 5.66 -0.26
CA ASP A 41 -10.94 7.08 0.07
C ASP A 41 -9.97 7.41 1.23
N GLY A 42 -8.77 7.90 0.87
CA GLY A 42 -7.65 8.12 1.80
C GLY A 42 -6.48 7.14 1.70
N GLY A 43 -6.32 6.35 0.62
CA GLY A 43 -5.16 5.47 0.55
C GLY A 43 -5.17 4.40 -0.54
N ALA A 44 -4.40 3.34 -0.26
CA ALA A 44 -4.37 2.13 -1.05
C ALA A 44 -4.27 0.89 -0.14
N ILE A 45 -4.97 -0.19 -0.48
CA ILE A 45 -4.87 -1.48 0.19
C ILE A 45 -4.23 -2.50 -0.73
N LEU A 46 -3.14 -3.10 -0.26
CA LEU A 46 -2.43 -4.21 -0.90
C LEU A 46 -2.73 -5.50 -0.14
N ARG A 47 -3.33 -6.47 -0.82
CA ARG A 47 -3.69 -7.80 -0.29
C ARG A 47 -2.65 -8.83 -0.70
N VAL A 48 -1.43 -8.68 -0.20
CA VAL A 48 -0.25 -9.45 -0.60
C VAL A 48 -0.41 -10.96 -0.33
N ASP A 49 -1.07 -11.35 0.76
CA ASP A 49 -1.42 -12.76 1.04
C ASP A 49 -2.25 -13.40 -0.06
N ALA A 50 -3.10 -12.60 -0.70
CA ALA A 50 -4.02 -13.08 -1.71
C ALA A 50 -3.28 -13.52 -2.99
N THR A 51 -2.06 -13.02 -3.20
CA THR A 51 -1.14 -13.45 -4.26
C THR A 51 -0.02 -14.36 -3.72
N GLN A 52 -0.08 -14.77 -2.46
CA GLN A 52 1.01 -15.53 -1.80
C GLN A 52 2.37 -14.82 -1.89
N GLY A 53 2.37 -13.48 -1.92
CA GLY A 53 3.57 -12.67 -2.06
C GLY A 53 3.97 -12.32 -3.49
N SER A 54 3.45 -13.01 -4.53
CA SER A 54 3.90 -12.79 -5.92
C SER A 54 3.59 -11.39 -6.44
N GLY A 55 2.57 -10.74 -5.88
CA GLY A 55 2.23 -9.36 -6.23
C GLY A 55 3.35 -8.35 -5.95
N LEU A 56 4.26 -8.65 -5.00
CA LEU A 56 5.44 -7.81 -4.76
C LEU A 56 6.42 -7.88 -5.92
N ASP A 57 6.60 -9.07 -6.52
CA ASP A 57 7.45 -9.26 -7.70
C ASP A 57 6.83 -8.61 -8.95
N ASP A 58 5.50 -8.58 -9.05
CA ASP A 58 4.78 -7.85 -10.10
C ASP A 58 5.05 -6.34 -9.97
N LEU A 59 4.87 -5.76 -8.77
CA LEU A 59 5.22 -4.35 -8.52
C LEU A 59 6.70 -4.06 -8.81
N LYS A 60 7.59 -5.01 -8.49
CA LYS A 60 9.02 -4.89 -8.77
C LYS A 60 9.31 -4.82 -10.27
N SER A 61 8.67 -5.69 -11.04
CA SER A 61 8.74 -5.71 -12.50
C SER A 61 8.23 -4.42 -13.12
N ASP A 62 7.24 -3.81 -12.46
CA ASP A 62 6.58 -2.58 -12.88
C ASP A 62 7.29 -1.28 -12.46
N GLY A 63 8.43 -1.39 -11.78
CA GLY A 63 9.28 -0.25 -11.46
C GLY A 63 9.35 0.12 -9.99
N LEU A 64 8.78 -0.68 -9.07
CA LEU A 64 8.96 -0.47 -7.64
C LEU A 64 10.44 -0.52 -7.31
N THR A 65 10.92 0.43 -6.50
CA THR A 65 12.34 0.51 -6.18
C THR A 65 12.80 -0.71 -5.38
N ASP A 66 14.10 -1.00 -5.38
CA ASP A 66 14.65 -2.06 -4.51
C ASP A 66 14.33 -1.80 -3.04
N PHE A 67 14.30 -0.52 -2.65
CA PHE A 67 13.98 -0.09 -1.30
C PHE A 67 12.49 -0.33 -0.97
N GLY A 68 11.58 0.12 -1.82
CA GLY A 68 10.15 -0.11 -1.66
C GLY A 68 9.81 -1.60 -1.61
N HIS A 69 10.38 -2.38 -2.52
CA HIS A 69 10.22 -3.84 -2.55
C HIS A 69 10.74 -4.49 -1.26
N ALA A 70 11.95 -4.14 -0.80
CA ALA A 70 12.52 -4.70 0.43
C ALA A 70 11.65 -4.38 1.66
N ASN A 71 11.08 -3.17 1.74
CA ASN A 71 10.20 -2.79 2.85
C ASN A 71 8.89 -3.58 2.84
N LEU A 72 8.18 -3.62 1.69
CA LEU A 72 6.93 -4.38 1.58
C LEU A 72 7.16 -5.87 1.83
N LYS A 73 8.27 -6.42 1.35
CA LYS A 73 8.65 -7.81 1.61
C LYS A 73 8.94 -8.07 3.09
N ALA A 74 9.64 -7.16 3.78
CA ALA A 74 9.88 -7.31 5.22
C ALA A 74 8.57 -7.33 6.03
N ILE A 75 7.58 -6.54 5.63
CA ILE A 75 6.25 -6.51 6.25
C ILE A 75 5.51 -7.83 6.01
N TYR A 76 5.50 -8.32 4.77
CA TYR A 76 4.90 -9.60 4.41
C TYR A 76 5.56 -10.77 5.16
N ASP A 77 6.89 -10.82 5.19
CA ASP A 77 7.65 -11.86 5.89
C ASP A 77 7.44 -11.81 7.42
N ALA A 78 7.05 -10.66 7.98
CA ALA A 78 6.64 -10.51 9.38
C ALA A 78 5.19 -11.01 9.65
N GLY A 79 4.50 -11.50 8.62
CA GLY A 79 3.16 -12.07 8.70
C GLY A 79 2.03 -11.06 8.55
N TYR A 80 2.29 -9.86 8.02
CA TYR A 80 1.26 -8.90 7.65
C TYR A 80 0.90 -9.08 6.18
N GLY A 81 -0.11 -9.91 5.95
CA GLY A 81 -0.60 -10.22 4.61
C GLY A 81 -1.30 -9.07 3.89
N TYR A 82 -1.66 -8.02 4.63
CA TYR A 82 -2.38 -6.86 4.16
C TYR A 82 -1.61 -5.61 4.54
N ILE A 83 -1.52 -4.66 3.63
CA ILE A 83 -0.83 -3.39 3.83
C ILE A 83 -1.79 -2.28 3.42
N HIS A 84 -2.10 -1.38 4.35
CA HIS A 84 -2.82 -0.14 4.09
C HIS A 84 -1.81 1.00 4.02
N LEU A 85 -1.68 1.59 2.84
CA LEU A 85 -0.96 2.85 2.66
C LEU A 85 -1.96 3.97 2.93
N ASP A 86 -1.80 4.58 4.09
CA ASP A 86 -2.65 5.64 4.59
C ASP A 86 -2.17 6.97 4.00
N MET A 87 -2.92 7.50 3.05
CA MET A 87 -2.67 8.82 2.46
C MET A 87 -3.30 9.90 3.34
N ASP A 88 -2.60 11.01 3.47
CA ASP A 88 -3.11 12.18 4.20
C ASP A 88 -4.49 12.59 3.66
N ALA A 89 -5.35 13.04 4.57
CA ALA A 89 -6.66 13.56 4.17
C ALA A 89 -6.47 14.77 3.23
N PRO A 90 -7.46 15.07 2.37
CA PRO A 90 -7.39 16.22 1.48
C PRO A 90 -7.06 17.49 2.26
N VAL A 91 -6.12 18.30 1.77
CA VAL A 91 -5.80 19.59 2.37
C VAL A 91 -7.06 20.44 2.41
N ILE A 92 -7.51 20.79 3.61
CA ILE A 92 -8.62 21.72 3.82
C ILE A 92 -8.00 23.12 3.92
N GLU A 93 -8.24 23.97 2.93
CA GLU A 93 -7.63 25.33 2.85
C GLU A 93 -7.90 26.19 4.10
N GLU A 94 -8.97 25.87 4.82
CA GLU A 94 -9.44 26.59 6.01
C GLU A 94 -8.81 26.09 7.33
N LEU A 95 -8.07 24.97 7.31
CA LEU A 95 -7.37 24.42 8.47
C LEU A 95 -5.87 24.75 8.39
N PRO A 96 -5.33 25.54 9.33
CA PRO A 96 -3.91 25.87 9.35
C PRO A 96 -3.06 24.60 9.40
N SER A 97 -1.96 24.58 8.64
CA SER A 97 -1.02 23.44 8.54
C SER A 97 -0.41 22.98 9.87
N GLU A 98 -0.60 23.75 10.94
CA GLU A 98 -0.10 23.47 12.30
C GLU A 98 -1.11 22.68 13.16
N GLU A 99 -2.34 22.50 12.70
CA GLU A 99 -3.40 21.72 13.38
C GLU A 99 -3.56 20.29 12.82
N TRP A 100 -2.61 19.85 11.99
CA TRP A 100 -2.54 18.50 11.42
C TRP A 100 -1.60 17.59 12.22
#